data_AF-A0A3B9VJW6-F1
#
_entry.id   AF-A0A3B9VJW6-F1
#
_cell.length_a   1.000
_cell.length_b   1.000
_cell.length_c   1.000
_cell.angle_alpha   90.00
_cell.angle_beta   90.00
_cell.angle_gamma   90.00
#
_symmetry.space_group_name_H-M   'P 1'
#
loop_
_entity.id
_entity.type
_entity.pdbx_description
1 polymer ?
#
loop_
_entity_poly.entity_id
_entity_poly.type
_entity_poly.pdbx_seq_one_letter_code
_entity_poly.pdbx_strand_id
1 'polypeptide(L)' 'TEGEQVVVGDTNAANQVAYEVLCRRHHMRKVTARNSGAAHQSIEPLPFQ' A
#
# COMPACT_ATOMS: atom_id res chain seq x y z
N THR A 1 -15.15 22.60 9.27
CA THR A 1 -14.22 23.19 8.29
C THR A 1 -13.19 22.13 7.99
N GLU A 2 -13.09 21.70 6.74
CA GLU A 2 -12.06 20.74 6.35
C GLU A 2 -10.69 21.42 6.47
N GLY A 3 -9.72 20.73 7.07
CA GLY A 3 -8.40 21.29 7.31
C GLY A 3 -7.65 21.49 5.98
N GLU A 4 -6.87 22.57 5.91
CA GLU A 4 -6.04 22.83 4.74
C GLU A 4 -4.96 21.74 4.61
N GLN A 5 -5.00 20.99 3.51
CA GLN A 5 -4.01 19.96 3.23
C GLN A 5 -2.69 20.63 2.82
N VAL A 6 -1.73 20.67 3.74
CA VAL A 6 -0.38 21.17 3.46
C VAL A 6 0.48 20.03 2.93
N VAL A 7 0.90 20.14 1.67
CA VAL A 7 1.86 19.21 1.04
C VAL A 7 3.25 19.81 1.14
N VAL A 8 4.18 19.09 1.77
CA VAL A 8 5.58 19.51 1.95
C VAL A 8 6.49 18.54 1.19
N GLY A 9 7.14 19.01 0.11
CA GLY A 9 8.08 18.22 -0.69
C GLY A 9 8.09 18.60 -2.17
N ASP A 10 9.06 18.07 -2.94
CA ASP A 10 9.12 18.22 -4.39
C ASP A 10 8.07 17.33 -5.05
N THR A 11 6.91 17.92 -5.38
CA THR A 11 5.79 17.25 -6.04
C THR A 11 5.99 17.07 -7.54
N ASN A 12 7.05 17.68 -8.11
CA ASN A 12 7.38 17.57 -9.53
C ASN A 12 8.27 16.36 -9.85
N ALA A 13 8.70 15.61 -8.84
CA ALA A 13 9.33 14.32 -9.06
C ALA A 13 8.30 13.37 -9.69
N ALA A 14 8.46 13.07 -10.98
CA ALA A 14 7.67 12.07 -11.72
C ALA A 14 7.93 10.63 -11.25
N ASN A 15 8.35 10.44 -10.00
CA ASN A 15 8.55 9.14 -9.41
C ASN A 15 7.20 8.49 -9.16
N GLN A 16 7.04 7.29 -9.70
CA GLN A 16 5.83 6.51 -9.53
C GLN A 16 5.79 5.97 -8.09
N VAL A 17 4.92 6.54 -7.26
CA VAL A 17 4.66 6.02 -5.91
C VAL A 17 3.73 4.82 -6.03
N ALA A 18 4.17 3.68 -5.49
CA ALA A 18 3.38 2.45 -5.43
C ALA A 18 3.24 1.98 -3.98
N TYR A 19 2.08 1.42 -3.66
CA TYR A 19 1.79 0.84 -2.36
C TYR A 19 1.63 -0.68 -2.50
N GLU A 20 2.11 -1.44 -1.50
CA GLU A 20 1.94 -2.89 -1.45
C GLU A 20 1.29 -3.34 -0.13
N VAL A 21 0.50 -4.40 -0.21
CA VAL A 21 -0.18 -4.99 0.96
C VAL A 21 0.51 -6.30 1.32
N LEU A 22 0.96 -6.40 2.57
CA LEU A 22 1.66 -7.56 3.10
C LEU A 22 0.97 -8.06 4.37
N CYS A 23 0.83 -9.38 4.51
CA CYS A 23 0.47 -9.96 5.81
C CYS A 23 1.61 -9.75 6.82
N ARG A 24 1.29 -9.76 8.13
CA ARG A 24 2.26 -9.54 9.23
C ARG A 24 3.56 -10.34 9.05
N ARG A 25 3.45 -11.61 8.64
CA ARG A 25 4.59 -12.51 8.44
C ARG A 25 5.53 -12.03 7.33
N HIS A 26 5.00 -11.56 6.20
CA HIS A 26 5.83 -11.11 5.07
C HIS A 26 6.44 -9.74 5.34
N HIS A 27 5.70 -8.85 6.01
CA HIS A 27 6.23 -7.56 6.47
C HIS A 27 7.43 -7.75 7.42
N MET A 28 7.28 -8.60 8.45
CA MET A 28 8.37 -8.89 9.39
C MET A 28 9.60 -9.52 8.72
N ARG A 29 9.41 -10.27 7.64
CA ARG A 29 10.50 -10.90 6.86
C ARG A 29 11.07 -9.99 5.77
N LYS A 30 10.57 -8.76 5.61
CA LYS A 30 10.96 -7.81 4.56
C LYS A 30 10.85 -8.39 3.14
N VAL A 31 9.77 -9.13 2.89
CA VAL A 31 9.48 -9.73 1.58
C VAL A 31 8.41 -8.91 0.87
N THR A 32 8.63 -8.61 -0.42
CA THR A 32 7.69 -7.86 -1.26
C THR A 32 6.47 -8.70 -1.66
N ALA A 33 5.38 -8.06 -2.07
CA ALA A 33 4.16 -8.71 -2.53
C ALA A 33 4.39 -9.59 -3.77
N ARG A 34 5.34 -9.20 -4.63
CA ARG A 34 5.77 -10.02 -5.77
C ARG A 34 6.48 -11.30 -5.32
N ASN A 35 7.31 -11.22 -4.27
CA ASN A 35 8.15 -12.32 -3.81
C ASN A 35 7.46 -13.20 -2.75
N SER A 36 6.33 -12.76 -2.19
CA SER A 36 5.59 -13.48 -1.15
C SER A 36 4.77 -14.65 -1.69
N GLY A 37 4.68 -14.80 -3.02
CA GLY A 37 3.84 -15.82 -3.68
C GLY A 37 2.34 -15.55 -3.50
N ALA A 38 1.49 -16.53 -3.84
CA ALA A 38 0.03 -16.42 -3.79
C ALA A 38 -0.58 -16.32 -2.37
N ALA A 39 0.22 -16.02 -1.35
CA ALA A 39 -0.21 -15.99 0.04
C ALA A 39 -0.47 -14.55 0.48
N HIS A 40 -1.55 -13.96 -0.02
CA HIS A 40 -2.59 -13.27 0.78
C HIS A 40 -3.60 -12.52 -0.11
N GLN A 41 -4.36 -13.24 -0.93
CA GLN A 41 -5.67 -12.71 -1.33
C GLN A 41 -6.60 -12.95 -0.14
N SER A 42 -7.02 -11.90 0.56
CA SER A 42 -8.16 -12.00 1.48
C SER A 42 -9.33 -12.51 0.65
N ILE A 43 -9.83 -13.70 0.97
CA ILE A 43 -10.75 -14.47 0.12
C ILE A 43 -12.07 -13.73 -0.15
N GLU A 44 -12.41 -12.72 0.66
CA GLU A 44 -13.64 -11.96 0.54
C GLU A 44 -13.40 -10.46 0.77
N PRO A 45 -13.47 -9.60 -0.27
CA PRO A 45 -13.53 -8.16 -0.06
C PRO A 45 -14.89 -7.77 0.54
N LEU A 46 -14.89 -6.75 1.41
CA LEU A 46 -16.12 -6.16 1.93
C LEU A 46 -17.00 -5.67 0.76
N PRO A 47 -18.33 -5.83 0.84
CA PRO A 47 -19.21 -5.40 -0.23
C PRO A 47 -19.12 -3.88 -0.41
N PHE A 48 -18.87 -3.44 -1.65
CA PHE A 48 -18.99 -2.05 -2.03
C PHE A 48 -20.49 -1.74 -2.20
N GLN A 49 -21.05 -0.85 -1.38
CA GLN A 49 -22.38 -0.25 -1.59
C GLN A 49 -22.30 0.95 -2.52
#